data_AF-A0A497DV71-F1
#
_entry.id   AF-A0A497DV71-F1
#
_cell.length_a   1.000
_cell.length_b   1.000
_cell.length_c   1.000
_cell.angle_alpha   90.00
_cell.angle_beta   90.00
_cell.angle_gamma   90.00
#
_symmetry.space_group_name_H-M   'P 1'
#
loop_
_entity.id
_entity.type
_entity.pdbx_description
1 polymer ?
#
loop_
_entity_poly.entity_id
_entity_poly.type
_entity_poly.pdbx_seq_one_letter_code
_entity_poly.pdbx_strand_id
1 'polypeptide(L)'
;MKCREAEKLIHRLLDGQLPPQKVHLLEEHLANCPNCSRKKQEYEWLQQTLQSFTFPEPQPDYWEKIRRRIKTTPAPSPLFIWKKWALRAIPVALLLLIILISALLLLQTSSSLEMSQSEMLLLHNSNPFTESQAIFTETSPVDKNLRLIFSSLETNYELRRYPR
;
A
#
# COMPACT_ATOMS: atom_id res chain seq x y z
N MET A 1 -28.63 14.74 23.23
CA MET A 1 -29.15 13.71 22.29
C MET A 1 -30.17 14.35 21.34
N LYS A 2 -30.27 13.89 20.08
CA LYS A 2 -31.31 14.36 19.14
C LYS A 2 -32.64 13.68 19.44
N CYS A 3 -33.77 14.39 19.29
CA CYS A 3 -35.10 13.82 19.57
C CYS A 3 -35.39 12.53 18.80
N ARG A 4 -34.90 12.41 17.56
CA ARG A 4 -35.03 11.19 16.74
C ARG A 4 -34.29 9.98 17.32
N GLU A 5 -33.17 10.20 18.00
CA GLU A 5 -32.44 9.14 18.69
C GLU A 5 -33.15 8.76 19.99
N ALA A 6 -33.66 9.75 20.72
CA ALA A 6 -34.45 9.55 21.92
C ALA A 6 -35.66 8.66 21.66
N GLU A 7 -36.42 8.93 20.59
CA GLU A 7 -37.57 8.14 20.18
C GLU A 7 -37.22 6.66 19.93
N LYS A 8 -36.08 6.39 19.28
CA LYS A 8 -35.59 5.01 19.10
C LYS A 8 -35.23 4.34 20.43
N LEU A 9 -34.65 5.09 21.37
CA LEU A 9 -34.33 4.55 22.70
C LEU A 9 -35.60 4.31 23.53
N ILE A 10 -36.64 5.15 23.38
CA ILE A 10 -37.94 4.95 24.02
C ILE A 10 -38.56 3.63 23.58
N HIS A 11 -38.60 3.34 22.27
CA HIS A 11 -39.11 2.04 21.80
C HIS A 11 -38.33 0.86 22.38
N ARG A 12 -36.99 0.92 22.37
CA ARG A 12 -36.15 -0.13 22.97
C ARG A 12 -36.34 -0.29 24.47
N LEU A 13 -36.65 0.80 25.17
CA LEU A 13 -36.98 0.75 26.60
C LEU A 13 -38.28 -0.02 26.82
N LEU A 14 -39.33 0.28 26.04
CA LEU A 14 -40.62 -0.41 26.11
C LEU A 14 -40.54 -1.89 25.72
N ASP A 15 -39.61 -2.24 24.83
CA ASP A 15 -39.30 -3.61 24.43
C ASP A 15 -38.42 -4.36 25.46
N GLY A 16 -37.92 -3.68 26.51
CA GLY A 16 -37.02 -4.27 27.52
C GLY A 16 -35.59 -4.53 27.03
N GLN A 17 -35.18 -3.91 25.91
CA GLN A 17 -33.89 -4.15 25.24
C GLN A 17 -32.87 -3.02 25.41
N LEU A 18 -33.11 -2.08 26.34
CA LEU A 18 -32.24 -0.93 26.54
C LEU A 18 -31.17 -1.20 27.62
N PRO A 19 -29.86 -1.07 27.31
CA PRO A 19 -28.81 -1.24 28.31
C PRO A 19 -28.80 -0.06 29.31
N PRO A 20 -28.38 -0.28 30.58
CA PRO A 20 -28.51 0.70 31.66
C PRO A 20 -27.78 2.03 31.38
N GLN A 21 -26.63 1.99 30.71
CA GLN A 21 -25.87 3.18 30.30
C GLN A 21 -26.70 4.13 29.43
N LYS A 22 -27.61 3.59 28.59
CA LYS A 22 -28.46 4.39 27.70
C LYS A 22 -29.76 4.86 28.36
N VAL A 23 -30.13 4.25 29.49
CA VAL A 23 -31.31 4.67 30.28
C VAL A 23 -31.07 6.07 30.85
N HIS A 24 -29.94 6.28 31.52
CA HIS A 24 -29.60 7.59 32.09
C HIS A 24 -29.55 8.71 31.04
N LEU A 25 -28.94 8.44 29.87
CA LEU A 25 -28.90 9.40 28.76
C LEU A 25 -30.30 9.74 28.22
N LEU A 26 -31.22 8.76 28.24
CA LEU A 26 -32.60 8.97 27.83
C LEU A 26 -33.36 9.77 28.90
N GLU A 27 -33.20 9.45 30.18
CA GLU A 27 -33.83 10.16 31.30
C GLU A 27 -33.44 11.64 31.34
N GLU A 28 -32.16 11.95 31.18
CA GLU A 28 -31.67 13.34 31.09
C GLU A 28 -32.34 14.09 29.94
N HIS A 29 -32.50 13.44 28.79
CA HIS A 29 -33.18 14.04 27.65
C HIS A 29 -34.68 14.24 27.88
N LEU A 30 -35.35 13.30 28.55
CA LEU A 30 -36.77 13.40 28.88
C LEU A 30 -37.05 14.53 29.89
N ALA A 31 -36.13 14.77 30.83
CA ALA A 31 -36.21 15.91 31.75
C ALA A 31 -36.12 17.26 31.01
N ASN A 32 -35.31 17.33 29.95
CA ASN A 32 -35.06 18.56 29.20
C ASN A 32 -35.99 18.76 27.99
N CYS A 33 -36.70 17.72 27.52
CA CYS A 33 -37.53 17.78 26.31
C CYS A 33 -38.98 17.31 26.56
N PRO A 34 -39.96 18.23 26.65
CA PRO A 34 -41.35 17.87 26.93
C PRO A 34 -42.01 17.09 25.78
N ASN A 35 -41.58 17.30 24.53
CA ASN A 35 -42.11 16.57 23.37
C ASN A 35 -41.80 15.07 23.48
N CYS A 36 -40.54 14.72 23.78
CA CYS A 36 -40.12 13.34 23.96
C CYS A 36 -40.79 12.70 25.19
N SER A 37 -40.99 13.46 26.27
CA SER A 37 -41.74 12.98 27.44
C SER A 37 -43.19 12.64 27.10
N ARG A 38 -43.87 13.49 26.33
CA ARG A 38 -45.25 13.22 25.89
C ARG A 38 -45.33 11.97 25.01
N LYS A 39 -44.41 11.82 24.04
CA LYS A 39 -44.34 10.62 23.19
C LYS A 39 -44.16 9.34 24.02
N LYS A 40 -43.29 9.38 25.03
CA LYS A 40 -43.08 8.23 25.94
C LYS A 40 -44.41 7.84 26.61
N GLN A 41 -45.14 8.81 27.16
CA GLN A 41 -46.43 8.56 27.80
C GLN A 41 -47.49 8.02 26.81
N GLU A 42 -47.55 8.56 25.59
CA GLU A 42 -48.43 8.07 24.53
C GLU A 42 -48.16 6.60 24.21
N TYR A 43 -46.88 6.20 24.11
CA TYR A 43 -46.51 4.81 23.85
C TYR A 43 -46.77 3.88 25.04
N GLU A 44 -46.52 4.32 26.27
CA GLU A 44 -46.84 3.56 27.48
C GLU A 44 -48.34 3.30 27.59
N TRP A 45 -49.16 4.34 27.34
CA TRP A 45 -50.61 4.21 27.31
C TRP A 45 -51.08 3.21 26.24
N LEU A 46 -50.50 3.27 25.04
CA LEU A 46 -50.81 2.32 23.97
C LEU A 46 -50.45 0.89 24.39
N GLN A 47 -49.28 0.68 24.99
CA GLN A 47 -48.83 -0.64 25.43
C GLN A 47 -49.74 -1.22 26.52
N GLN A 48 -50.12 -0.42 27.52
CA GLN A 48 -51.06 -0.82 28.56
C GLN A 48 -52.43 -1.15 27.99
N THR A 49 -52.91 -0.33 27.05
CA THR A 49 -54.18 -0.57 26.36
C THR A 49 -54.15 -1.92 25.64
N LEU A 50 -53.08 -2.21 24.90
CA LEU A 50 -52.90 -3.48 24.18
C LEU A 50 -52.77 -4.69 25.12
N GLN A 51 -52.12 -4.54 26.27
CA GLN A 51 -51.99 -5.61 27.27
C GLN A 51 -53.32 -5.96 27.95
N SER A 52 -54.26 -5.02 28.02
CA SER A 52 -55.59 -5.30 28.59
C SER A 52 -56.47 -6.16 27.69
N PHE A 53 -56.11 -6.30 26.40
CA PHE A 53 -56.79 -7.23 25.51
C PHE A 53 -56.31 -8.66 25.76
N THR A 54 -57.25 -9.55 26.06
CA THR A 54 -57.00 -10.99 26.04
C THR A 54 -57.00 -11.46 24.59
N PHE A 55 -55.83 -11.83 24.09
CA PHE A 55 -55.72 -12.40 22.75
C PHE A 55 -56.18 -13.87 22.77
N PRO A 56 -56.95 -14.32 21.77
CA PRO A 56 -57.32 -15.73 21.66
C PRO A 56 -56.06 -16.57 21.47
N GLU A 57 -56.04 -17.75 22.09
CA GLU A 57 -54.92 -18.68 21.94
C GLU A 57 -54.84 -19.15 20.48
N PRO A 58 -53.63 -19.14 19.86
CA PRO A 58 -53.49 -19.57 18.48
C PRO A 58 -53.83 -21.05 18.32
N GLN A 59 -54.28 -21.46 17.13
CA GLN A 59 -54.54 -22.87 16.85
C GLN A 59 -53.28 -23.74 17.09
N PRO A 60 -53.42 -25.00 17.53
CA PRO A 60 -52.29 -25.87 17.86
C PRO A 60 -51.24 -26.00 16.75
N ASP A 61 -51.69 -26.05 15.50
CA ASP A 61 -50.84 -26.20 14.30
C ASP A 61 -50.22 -24.88 13.81
N TYR A 62 -50.57 -23.74 14.41
CA TYR A 62 -50.07 -22.43 14.00
C TYR A 62 -48.55 -22.31 14.20
N TRP A 63 -48.03 -22.82 15.31
CA TRP A 63 -46.60 -22.81 15.61
C TRP A 63 -45.78 -23.70 14.68
N GLU A 64 -46.35 -24.80 14.19
CA GLU A 64 -45.69 -25.65 13.20
C GLU A 64 -45.56 -24.94 11.84
N LYS A 65 -46.61 -24.23 11.42
CA LYS A 65 -46.58 -23.40 10.21
C LYS A 65 -45.53 -22.30 10.29
N ILE A 66 -45.42 -21.62 11.44
CA ILE A 66 -44.38 -20.62 11.68
C ILE A 66 -42.99 -21.25 11.62
N ARG A 67 -42.78 -22.36 12.33
CA ARG A 67 -41.49 -23.06 12.37
C ARG A 67 -41.04 -23.49 10.97
N ARG A 68 -41.97 -23.95 10.14
CA ARG A 68 -41.70 -24.31 8.75
C ARG A 68 -41.24 -23.09 7.95
N ARG A 69 -41.96 -21.95 8.05
CA ARG A 69 -41.60 -20.70 7.36
C ARG A 69 -40.25 -20.12 7.81
N ILE A 70 -39.95 -20.17 9.10
CA ILE A 70 -38.66 -19.70 9.64
C ILE A 70 -37.52 -20.59 9.14
N LYS A 71 -37.68 -21.93 9.19
CA LYS A 71 -36.67 -22.88 8.68
C LYS A 71 -36.45 -22.75 7.17
N THR A 72 -37.46 -22.38 6.40
CA THR A 72 -37.34 -22.12 4.95
C THR A 72 -36.73 -20.77 4.63
N THR A 73 -36.50 -19.89 5.60
CA THR A 73 -35.68 -18.70 5.37
C THR A 73 -34.26 -19.20 5.13
N PRO A 74 -33.69 -19.04 3.92
CA PRO A 74 -32.38 -19.58 3.64
C PRO A 74 -31.40 -18.94 4.63
N ALA A 75 -30.82 -19.78 5.50
CA ALA A 75 -29.68 -19.37 6.30
C ALA A 75 -28.66 -18.73 5.34
N PRO A 76 -28.02 -17.60 5.71
CA PRO A 76 -27.03 -16.97 4.85
C PRO A 76 -25.95 -18.02 4.55
N SER A 77 -26.00 -18.57 3.33
CA SER A 77 -25.13 -19.67 2.96
C SER A 77 -23.69 -19.14 2.95
N PRO A 78 -22.71 -19.98 3.32
CA PRO A 78 -21.30 -19.58 3.30
C PRO A 78 -20.89 -19.04 1.92
N LEU A 79 -21.54 -19.51 0.85
CA LEU A 79 -21.37 -19.02 -0.52
C LEU A 79 -21.81 -17.56 -0.72
N PHE A 80 -22.88 -17.10 -0.06
CA PHE A 80 -23.34 -15.71 -0.18
C PHE A 80 -22.41 -14.74 0.54
N ILE A 81 -21.87 -15.19 1.68
CA ILE A 81 -20.84 -14.47 2.43
C ILE A 81 -19.57 -14.42 1.59
N TRP A 82 -19.06 -15.56 1.11
CA TRP A 82 -17.89 -15.65 0.22
C TRP A 82 -18.01 -14.79 -1.03
N LYS A 83 -19.17 -14.77 -1.71
CA LYS A 83 -19.40 -13.89 -2.87
C LYS A 83 -19.25 -12.41 -2.51
N LYS A 84 -19.77 -11.97 -1.36
CA LYS A 84 -19.62 -10.58 -0.90
C LYS A 84 -18.17 -10.22 -0.58
N TRP A 85 -17.41 -11.12 0.04
CA TRP A 85 -16.00 -10.90 0.34
C TRP A 85 -15.14 -10.91 -0.92
N ALA A 86 -15.40 -11.85 -1.84
CA ALA A 86 -14.71 -11.92 -3.13
C ALA A 86 -14.90 -10.64 -3.94
N LEU A 87 -16.14 -10.13 -4.04
CA LEU A 87 -16.43 -8.86 -4.73
C LEU A 87 -15.71 -7.65 -4.11
N ARG A 88 -15.51 -7.64 -2.79
CA ARG A 88 -14.75 -6.58 -2.11
C ARG A 88 -13.23 -6.76 -2.21
N ALA A 89 -12.73 -7.97 -2.46
CA ALA A 89 -11.31 -8.23 -2.64
C ALA A 89 -10.81 -7.86 -4.05
N ILE A 90 -11.69 -7.79 -5.05
CA ILE A 90 -11.35 -7.41 -6.44
C ILE A 90 -10.59 -6.08 -6.54
N PRO A 91 -11.07 -4.93 -5.98
CA PRO A 91 -10.34 -3.66 -6.12
C PRO A 91 -8.98 -3.68 -5.42
N VAL A 92 -8.86 -4.37 -4.28
CA VAL A 92 -7.59 -4.48 -3.54
C VAL A 92 -6.58 -5.32 -4.32
N ALA A 93 -7.01 -6.45 -4.89
CA ALA A 93 -6.17 -7.28 -5.72
C ALA A 93 -5.69 -6.55 -6.99
N LEU A 94 -6.56 -5.74 -7.59
CA LEU A 94 -6.24 -4.94 -8.78
C LEU A 94 -5.22 -3.85 -8.45
N LEU A 95 -5.38 -3.15 -7.33
CA LEU A 95 -4.37 -2.19 -6.84
C LEU A 95 -3.03 -2.83 -6.54
N LEU A 96 -3.01 -4.00 -5.87
CA LEU A 96 -1.77 -4.73 -5.60
C LEU A 96 -1.07 -5.16 -6.89
N LEU A 97 -1.83 -5.62 -7.89
CA LEU A 97 -1.30 -5.99 -9.19
C LEU A 97 -0.71 -4.79 -9.94
N ILE A 98 -1.38 -3.63 -9.91
CA ILE A 98 -0.84 -2.38 -10.47
C ILE A 98 0.45 -1.98 -9.77
N ILE A 99 0.50 -2.03 -8.43
CA ILE A 99 1.70 -1.70 -7.65
C ILE A 99 2.84 -2.67 -8.00
N LEU A 100 2.56 -3.96 -8.12
CA LEU A 100 3.56 -4.98 -8.45
C LEU A 100 4.10 -4.79 -9.88
N ILE A 101 3.23 -4.54 -10.85
CA ILE A 101 3.63 -4.24 -12.23
C ILE A 101 4.43 -2.93 -12.30
N SER A 102 3.99 -1.89 -11.57
CA SER A 102 4.71 -0.63 -11.48
C SER A 102 6.09 -0.80 -10.86
N ALA A 103 6.22 -1.59 -9.79
CA ALA A 103 7.51 -1.91 -9.18
C ALA A 103 8.41 -2.69 -10.14
N LEU A 104 7.86 -3.65 -10.89
CA LEU A 104 8.61 -4.41 -11.90
C LEU A 104 9.11 -3.51 -13.04
N LEU A 105 8.26 -2.59 -13.52
CA LEU A 105 8.64 -1.57 -14.51
C LEU A 105 9.74 -0.64 -13.97
N LEU A 106 9.65 -0.25 -12.70
CA LEU A 106 10.67 0.58 -12.03
C LEU A 106 12.02 -0.16 -11.90
N LEU A 107 12.00 -1.47 -11.62
CA LEU A 107 13.19 -2.33 -11.57
C LEU A 107 13.81 -2.55 -12.96
N GLN A 108 12.98 -2.65 -14.01
CA GLN A 108 13.45 -2.75 -15.39
C GLN A 108 14.07 -1.44 -15.87
N THR A 109 13.47 -0.28 -15.58
CA THR A 109 14.02 1.01 -15.99
C THR A 109 15.28 1.40 -15.22
N SER A 110 15.43 1.00 -13.95
CA SER A 110 16.69 1.18 -13.22
C SER A 110 17.84 0.36 -13.79
N SER A 111 17.54 -0.75 -14.48
CA SER A 111 18.55 -1.54 -15.20
C SER A 111 19.05 -0.81 -16.46
N SER A 112 18.29 0.17 -16.97
CA SER A 112 18.64 1.04 -18.09
C SER A 112 19.04 2.46 -17.67
N LEU A 113 19.04 2.78 -16.36
CA LEU A 113 19.57 4.05 -15.84
C LEU A 113 21.10 4.01 -15.94
N GLU A 114 21.54 4.33 -17.16
CA GLU A 114 22.78 4.98 -17.51
C GLU A 114 23.96 4.69 -16.57
N MET A 115 24.80 3.72 -16.95
CA MET A 115 26.23 3.92 -16.77
C MET A 115 26.57 5.25 -17.47
N SER A 116 26.66 6.32 -16.67
CA SER A 116 27.12 7.62 -17.11
C SER A 116 28.39 7.44 -17.94
N GLN A 117 28.47 8.10 -19.10
CA GLN A 117 29.61 8.00 -20.03
C GLN A 117 30.98 8.15 -19.35
N SER A 118 31.03 8.80 -18.19
CA SER A 118 32.20 8.92 -17.34
C SER A 118 32.74 7.58 -16.79
N GLU A 119 31.91 6.58 -16.52
CA GLU A 119 32.36 5.26 -16.03
C GLU A 119 32.95 4.39 -17.14
N MET A 120 32.46 4.51 -18.36
CA MET A 120 33.01 3.80 -19.52
C MET A 120 34.40 4.32 -19.91
N LEU A 121 34.64 5.63 -19.76
CA LEU A 121 35.96 6.24 -20.00
C LEU A 121 37.00 5.90 -18.92
N LEU A 122 36.57 5.66 -17.68
CA LEU A 122 37.48 5.24 -16.60
C LEU A 122 37.85 3.76 -16.67
N LEU A 123 36.98 2.91 -17.23
CA LEU A 123 37.24 1.48 -17.40
C LEU A 123 38.03 1.16 -18.67
N HIS A 124 37.95 1.99 -19.70
CA HIS A 124 38.77 1.85 -20.90
C HIS A 124 40.12 2.56 -20.73
N ASN A 125 41.04 1.87 -20.04
CA ASN A 125 42.45 2.24 -19.90
C ASN A 125 43.20 2.10 -21.25
N SER A 126 42.75 2.79 -22.29
CA SER A 126 43.47 2.91 -23.55
C SER A 126 44.47 4.05 -23.42
N ASN A 127 45.75 3.69 -23.45
CA ASN A 127 46.88 4.60 -23.31
C ASN A 127 46.84 5.68 -24.42
N PRO A 128 46.66 6.97 -24.10
CA PRO A 128 46.48 8.03 -25.12
C PRO A 128 47.76 8.34 -25.92
N PHE A 129 48.89 7.72 -25.58
CA PHE A 129 50.19 8.00 -26.20
C PHE A 129 50.53 7.11 -27.39
N THR A 130 49.67 6.16 -27.76
CA THR A 130 49.94 5.21 -28.85
C THR A 130 50.10 5.90 -30.21
N GLU A 131 49.34 6.97 -30.47
CA GLU A 131 49.47 7.76 -31.71
C GLU A 131 50.76 8.60 -31.75
N SER A 132 51.26 9.05 -30.59
CA SER A 132 52.48 9.87 -30.55
C SER A 132 53.75 9.09 -30.88
N GLN A 133 53.80 7.78 -30.58
CA GLN A 133 54.99 6.96 -30.84
C GLN A 133 55.27 6.77 -32.33
N ALA A 134 54.23 6.71 -33.17
CA ALA A 134 54.38 6.59 -34.62
C ALA A 134 55.02 7.84 -35.25
N ILE A 135 54.75 9.02 -34.69
CA ILE A 135 55.31 10.30 -35.16
C ILE A 135 56.83 10.37 -34.91
N PHE A 136 57.30 9.80 -33.79
CA PHE A 136 58.74 9.80 -33.45
C PHE A 136 59.57 8.80 -34.26
N THR A 137 58.96 7.75 -34.82
CA THR A 137 59.70 6.69 -35.53
C THR A 137 59.98 6.98 -37.00
N GLU A 138 59.25 7.91 -37.63
CA GLU A 138 59.33 8.13 -39.08
C GLU A 138 60.26 9.31 -39.47
N THR A 139 60.68 10.14 -38.52
CA THR A 139 61.45 11.37 -38.77
C THR A 139 62.87 11.37 -38.19
N SER A 140 63.74 10.42 -38.58
CA SER A 140 65.19 10.70 -38.63
C SER A 140 66.02 9.63 -39.38
N PRO A 141 66.12 9.70 -40.71
CA PRO A 141 67.19 9.02 -41.43
C PRO A 141 68.44 9.92 -41.40
N VAL A 142 69.12 10.02 -40.25
CA VAL A 142 70.37 10.79 -40.18
C VAL A 142 71.58 9.85 -40.12
N ASP A 143 71.85 9.37 -41.33
CA ASP A 143 73.11 9.22 -42.03
C ASP A 143 74.36 8.63 -41.33
N LYS A 144 75.01 7.72 -42.06
CA LYS A 144 76.22 6.97 -41.66
C LYS A 144 77.39 7.88 -41.25
N ASN A 145 77.41 9.11 -41.74
CA ASN A 145 78.38 10.14 -41.41
C ASN A 145 78.26 10.64 -39.96
N LEU A 146 77.07 10.60 -39.35
CA LEU A 146 76.88 11.02 -37.97
C LEU A 146 77.44 9.98 -36.97
N ARG A 147 77.49 8.70 -37.37
CA ARG A 147 78.17 7.63 -36.61
C ARG A 147 79.70 7.82 -36.55
N LEU A 148 80.30 8.43 -37.57
CA LEU A 148 81.75 8.70 -37.60
C LEU A 148 82.17 9.83 -36.64
N ILE A 149 81.28 10.80 -36.40
CA ILE A 149 81.52 11.87 -35.43
C ILE A 149 81.64 11.26 -34.02
N PHE A 150 80.72 10.35 -33.66
CA PHE A 150 80.74 9.73 -32.33
C PHE A 150 81.86 8.71 -32.12
N SER A 151 82.35 8.01 -33.16
CA SER A 151 83.51 7.10 -33.00
C SER A 151 84.83 7.82 -32.74
N SER A 152 84.98 9.09 -33.14
CA SER A 152 86.18 9.89 -32.86
C SER A 152 86.23 10.44 -31.42
N LEU A 153 85.10 10.42 -30.71
CA LEU A 153 85.01 10.80 -29.31
C LEU A 153 85.36 9.64 -28.36
N GLU A 154 85.12 8.39 -28.78
CA GLU A 154 85.47 7.20 -28.00
C GLU A 154 87.00 7.02 -27.86
N THR A 155 87.77 7.40 -28.87
CA THR A 155 89.24 7.22 -28.90
C THR A 155 90.00 8.18 -27.97
N ASN A 156 89.37 9.27 -27.52
CA ASN A 156 89.99 10.24 -26.60
C ASN A 156 89.69 9.96 -25.12
N TYR A 157 88.83 8.98 -24.80
CA TYR A 157 88.50 8.65 -23.41
C TYR A 157 89.42 7.60 -22.77
N GLU A 158 90.16 6.83 -23.58
CA GLU A 158 91.07 5.78 -23.12
C GLU A 158 92.47 6.28 -22.69
N LEU A 159 92.82 7.55 -22.93
CA LEU A 159 94.10 8.14 -22.47
C LEU A 159 93.99 8.98 -21.19
N ARG A 160 92.80 9.07 -20.57
CA ARG A 160 92.59 9.79 -19.32
C ARG A 160 92.10 8.89 -18.18
N ARG A 161 92.73 7.72 -18.06
CA ARG A 161 92.73 6.89 -16.85
C ARG A 161 94.09 6.21 -16.65
N TYR A 162 94.95 6.78 -15.82
CA TYR A 162 95.58 6.02 -14.73
C TYR A 162 96.09 6.98 -13.63
N PRO A 163 96.17 6.54 -12.36
CA PRO A 163 96.08 7.37 -11.17
C PRO A 163 97.45 7.59 -10.48
N ARG A 164 97.42 8.53 -9.53
CA ARG A 164 98.51 9.00 -8.64
C ARG A 164 99.56 9.89 -9.29
#